data_AF-A0A261KWH2-F1
#
_entry.id   AF-A0A261KWH2-F1
#
_cell.length_a   1.000
_cell.length_b   1.000
_cell.length_c   1.000
_cell.angle_alpha   90.00
_cell.angle_beta   90.00
_cell.angle_gamma   90.00
#
_symmetry.space_group_name_H-M   'P 1'
#
loop_
_entity.id
_entity.type
_entity.pdbx_description
1 polymer ?
#
loop_
_entity_poly.entity_id
_entity_poly.type
_entity_poly.pdbx_seq_one_letter_code
_entity_poly.pdbx_strand_id
1 'polypeptide(L)'
;MLTLLQISNSSAIYSLPWLEQGGILGIAIVLGFFLYLLVFSVLKFFFRRSSNEIGILTINILQTPLLILFVLIVFKVLSYSLNLLENLPLIHRLLTAGIIVVTTYLMNQLFTQVIAYSLGKYAEKTEADW
;
A
#
# COMPACT_ATOMS: atom_id res chain seq x y z
N MET A 1 -5.89 -45.96 -41.54
CA MET A 1 -4.55 -45.34 -41.67
C MET A 1 -4.74 -43.87 -42.06
N LEU A 2 -5.25 -43.06 -41.13
CA LEU A 2 -5.42 -41.61 -41.26
C LEU A 2 -5.18 -41.02 -39.86
N THR A 3 -3.92 -41.04 -39.45
CA THR A 3 -3.43 -40.40 -38.22
C THR A 3 -2.23 -39.55 -38.60
N LEU A 4 -2.48 -38.46 -39.30
CA LEU A 4 -1.49 -37.41 -39.48
C LEU A 4 -2.17 -36.06 -39.31
N LEU A 5 -1.51 -35.22 -38.51
CA LEU A 5 -1.82 -33.83 -38.20
C LEU A 5 -2.72 -33.60 -36.97
N GLN A 6 -2.41 -34.30 -35.88
CA GLN A 6 -2.49 -33.65 -34.58
C GLN A 6 -1.35 -32.62 -34.54
N ILE A 7 -1.73 -31.37 -34.80
CA ILE A 7 -0.87 -30.19 -34.70
C ILE A 7 -0.19 -30.23 -33.34
N SER A 8 1.12 -30.46 -33.37
CA SER A 8 2.04 -30.23 -32.26
C SER A 8 1.99 -28.73 -31.94
N ASN A 9 1.03 -28.32 -31.11
CA ASN A 9 1.12 -27.10 -30.34
C ASN A 9 2.25 -27.29 -29.33
N SER A 10 3.48 -27.10 -29.79
CA SER A 10 4.68 -27.02 -28.97
C SER A 10 4.76 -25.66 -28.27
N SER A 11 3.67 -25.19 -27.67
CA SER A 11 3.73 -24.19 -26.60
C SER A 11 4.08 -24.85 -25.27
N ALA A 12 5.00 -25.81 -25.30
CA ALA A 12 5.80 -26.19 -24.15
C ALA A 12 6.85 -25.09 -23.91
N ILE A 13 6.36 -23.86 -23.71
CA ILE A 13 7.10 -22.86 -22.98
C ILE A 13 7.06 -23.40 -21.56
N TYR A 14 8.18 -23.95 -21.11
CA TYR A 14 8.38 -24.37 -19.73
C TYR A 14 8.04 -23.17 -18.83
N SER A 15 6.82 -23.14 -18.30
CA SER A 15 6.40 -22.20 -17.28
C SER A 15 7.16 -22.57 -16.02
N LEU A 16 8.34 -21.94 -15.81
CA LEU A 16 9.01 -22.02 -14.52
C LEU A 16 8.08 -21.34 -13.50
N PRO A 17 7.47 -22.08 -12.55
CA PRO A 17 6.38 -21.56 -11.73
C PRO A 17 6.80 -20.36 -10.87
N TRP A 18 8.08 -20.29 -10.50
CA TRP A 18 8.67 -19.19 -9.74
C TRP A 18 8.91 -17.91 -10.58
N LEU A 19 9.10 -18.05 -11.90
CA LEU A 19 9.21 -16.92 -12.84
C LEU A 19 7.83 -16.31 -13.13
N GLU A 20 6.79 -17.13 -13.22
CA GLU A 20 5.40 -16.64 -13.34
C GLU A 20 4.94 -15.93 -12.06
N GLN A 21 5.18 -16.53 -10.89
CA GLN A 21 4.77 -15.93 -9.61
C GLN A 21 5.57 -14.66 -9.29
N GLY A 22 6.90 -14.67 -9.47
CA GLY A 22 7.73 -13.48 -9.26
C GLY A 22 7.41 -12.34 -10.22
N GLY A 23 7.12 -12.66 -11.49
CA GLY A 23 6.74 -11.67 -12.50
C GLY A 23 5.43 -10.97 -12.18
N ILE A 24 4.40 -11.72 -11.78
CA ILE A 24 3.09 -11.16 -11.40
C ILE A 24 3.22 -10.26 -10.17
N LEU A 25 3.99 -10.69 -9.15
CA LEU A 25 4.23 -9.88 -7.96
C LEU A 25 4.98 -8.59 -8.29
N GLY A 26 5.99 -8.65 -9.17
CA GLY A 26 6.70 -7.47 -9.64
C GLY A 26 5.76 -6.44 -10.30
N ILE A 27 4.90 -6.90 -11.20
CA ILE A 27 3.89 -6.04 -11.85
C ILE A 27 2.93 -5.44 -10.81
N ALA A 28 2.46 -6.25 -9.85
CA ALA A 28 1.57 -5.79 -8.79
C ALA A 28 2.21 -4.71 -7.90
N ILE A 29 3.51 -4.85 -7.59
CA ILE A 29 4.25 -3.85 -6.81
C ILE A 29 4.37 -2.53 -7.57
N VAL A 30 4.76 -2.59 -8.84
CA VAL A 30 4.89 -1.40 -9.70
C VAL A 30 3.55 -0.70 -9.85
N LEU A 31 2.49 -1.45 -10.12
CA LEU A 31 1.14 -0.91 -10.28
C LEU A 31 0.61 -0.34 -8.96
N GLY A 32 0.85 -1.01 -7.83
CA GLY A 32 0.50 -0.51 -6.50
C GLY A 32 1.21 0.79 -6.16
N PHE A 33 2.50 0.88 -6.44
CA PHE A 33 3.28 2.11 -6.23
C PHE A 33 2.82 3.24 -7.15
N PHE A 34 2.53 2.94 -8.42
CA PHE A 34 1.98 3.92 -9.35
C PHE A 34 0.62 4.44 -8.90
N LEU A 35 -0.26 3.54 -8.44
CA LEU A 35 -1.57 3.91 -7.90
C LEU A 35 -1.43 4.76 -6.64
N TYR A 36 -0.49 4.44 -5.74
CA TYR A 36 -0.16 5.26 -4.59
C TYR A 36 0.19 6.70 -5.02
N LEU A 37 1.12 6.87 -5.96
CA LEU A 37 1.51 8.19 -6.46
C LEU A 37 0.32 8.95 -7.08
N LEU A 38 -0.48 8.25 -7.89
CA LEU A 38 -1.65 8.84 -8.55
C LEU A 38 -2.67 9.33 -7.53
N VAL A 39 -3.08 8.48 -6.58
CA VAL A 39 -4.09 8.82 -5.56
C VAL A 39 -3.62 10.01 -4.74
N PHE A 40 -2.40 9.96 -4.20
CA PHE A 40 -1.90 11.06 -3.37
C PHE A 40 -1.71 12.35 -4.15
N SER A 41 -1.32 12.29 -5.43
CA SER A 41 -1.20 13.48 -6.27
C SER A 41 -2.56 14.11 -6.57
N VAL A 42 -3.55 13.30 -6.97
CA VAL A 42 -4.92 13.77 -7.27
C VAL A 42 -5.57 14.34 -6.01
N LEU A 43 -5.47 13.66 -4.88
CA LEU A 43 -6.09 14.09 -3.63
C LEU A 43 -5.46 15.39 -3.11
N LYS A 44 -4.13 15.53 -3.24
CA LYS A 44 -3.41 16.76 -2.87
C LYS A 44 -3.79 17.93 -3.77
N PHE A 45 -3.93 17.68 -5.07
CA PHE A 45 -4.43 18.68 -6.01
C PHE A 45 -5.86 19.12 -5.67
N PHE A 46 -6.74 18.16 -5.38
CA PHE A 46 -8.13 18.43 -5.02
C PHE A 46 -8.24 19.29 -3.75
N PHE A 47 -7.62 18.89 -2.64
CA PHE A 47 -7.70 19.67 -1.40
C PHE A 47 -7.02 21.03 -1.49
N ARG A 48 -5.94 21.15 -2.29
CA ARG A 48 -5.31 22.45 -2.56
C ARG A 48 -6.25 23.37 -3.34
N ARG A 49 -7.01 22.86 -4.30
CA ARG A 49 -8.01 23.64 -5.05
C ARG A 49 -9.18 24.07 -4.18
N SER A 50 -9.59 23.24 -3.22
CA SER A 50 -10.69 23.54 -2.30
C SER A 50 -10.27 24.34 -1.06
N SER A 51 -9.00 24.77 -0.96
CA SER A 51 -8.44 25.44 0.22
C SER A 51 -8.71 24.70 1.53
N ASN A 52 -8.78 23.36 1.48
CA ASN A 52 -9.09 22.54 2.64
C ASN A 52 -7.80 22.17 3.38
N GLU A 53 -7.43 23.02 4.34
CA GLU A 53 -6.25 22.85 5.19
C GLU A 53 -6.23 21.51 5.92
N ILE A 54 -7.37 21.07 6.47
CA ILE A 54 -7.50 19.79 7.19
C ILE A 54 -7.24 18.62 6.23
N GLY A 55 -7.76 18.69 5.01
CA GLY A 55 -7.52 17.69 3.97
C GLY A 55 -6.05 17.59 3.58
N ILE A 56 -5.36 18.73 3.41
CA ILE A 56 -3.93 18.77 3.10
C ILE A 56 -3.10 18.19 4.27
N LEU A 57 -3.42 18.57 5.51
CA LEU A 57 -2.78 18.03 6.70
C LEU A 57 -2.95 16.50 6.79
N THR A 58 -4.18 16.02 6.58
CA THR A 58 -4.51 14.60 6.58
C THR A 58 -3.68 13.84 5.55
N ILE A 59 -3.60 14.35 4.31
CA ILE A 59 -2.75 13.75 3.27
C ILE A 59 -1.28 13.68 3.69
N ASN A 60 -0.73 14.77 4.20
CA ASN A 60 0.69 14.80 4.57
C ASN A 60 0.99 13.81 5.72
N ILE A 61 0.06 13.65 6.67
CA ILE A 61 0.17 12.66 7.75
C ILE A 61 0.10 11.23 7.21
N LEU A 62 -0.77 10.97 6.24
CA LEU A 62 -1.01 9.63 5.68
C LEU A 62 0.13 9.15 4.78
N GLN A 63 0.78 10.04 4.03
CA GLN A 63 1.78 9.70 2.99
C GLN A 63 2.90 8.78 3.53
N THR A 64 3.63 9.25 4.53
CA THR A 64 4.80 8.53 5.07
C THR A 64 4.44 7.16 5.67
N PRO A 65 3.49 7.05 6.63
CA PRO A 65 3.15 5.76 7.23
C PRO A 65 2.52 4.78 6.23
N LEU A 66 1.70 5.24 5.26
CA LEU A 66 1.17 4.34 4.24
C LEU A 66 2.26 3.80 3.32
N LEU A 67 3.25 4.61 2.95
CA LEU A 67 4.38 4.14 2.16
C LEU A 67 5.22 3.11 2.93
N ILE A 68 5.44 3.33 4.22
CA ILE A 68 6.12 2.35 5.08
C ILE A 68 5.31 1.05 5.16
N LEU A 69 3.99 1.13 5.38
CA LEU A 69 3.10 -0.04 5.38
C LEU A 69 3.15 -0.79 4.06
N PHE A 70 3.09 -0.06 2.94
CA PHE A 70 3.20 -0.65 1.62
C PHE A 70 4.49 -1.46 1.47
N VAL A 71 5.64 -0.88 1.83
CA VAL A 71 6.94 -1.56 1.76
C VAL A 71 6.97 -2.80 2.66
N LEU A 72 6.50 -2.69 3.90
CA LEU A 72 6.49 -3.82 4.84
C LEU A 72 5.58 -4.97 4.37
N ILE A 73 4.40 -4.64 3.84
CA ILE A 73 3.44 -5.62 3.31
C ILE A 73 4.02 -6.30 2.07
N VAL A 74 4.54 -5.51 1.11
CA VAL A 74 5.17 -6.04 -0.10
C VAL A 74 6.32 -6.98 0.26
N PHE A 75 7.20 -6.56 1.16
CA PHE A 75 8.32 -7.39 1.58
C PHE A 75 7.85 -8.68 2.27
N LYS A 76 6.83 -8.61 3.14
CA LYS A 76 6.24 -9.79 3.79
C LYS A 76 5.63 -10.76 2.77
N VAL A 77 4.86 -10.25 1.81
CA VAL A 77 4.22 -11.07 0.75
C VAL A 77 5.28 -11.70 -0.16
N LEU A 78 6.28 -10.94 -0.58
CA LEU A 78 7.37 -11.42 -1.42
C LEU A 78 8.17 -12.51 -0.71
N SER A 79 8.50 -12.28 0.56
CA SER A 79 9.21 -13.25 1.40
C SER A 79 8.46 -14.58 1.55
N TYR A 80 7.14 -14.50 1.69
CA TYR A 80 6.27 -15.67 1.78
C TYR A 80 6.14 -16.39 0.43
N SER A 81 5.87 -15.67 -0.65
CA SER A 81 5.64 -16.27 -1.97
C SER A 81 6.90 -16.90 -2.59
N LEU A 82 8.08 -16.37 -2.27
CA LEU A 82 9.35 -16.88 -2.77
C LEU A 82 10.02 -17.86 -1.79
N ASN A 83 9.36 -18.24 -0.70
CA ASN A 83 9.91 -19.07 0.39
C ASN A 83 11.28 -18.59 0.91
N LEU A 84 11.59 -17.29 0.79
CA LEU A 84 12.90 -16.73 1.15
C LEU A 84 13.20 -16.82 2.65
N LEU A 85 12.14 -16.85 3.47
CA LEU A 85 12.22 -16.80 4.93
C LEU A 85 11.54 -17.99 5.62
N GLU A 86 11.35 -19.09 4.89
CA GLU A 86 10.70 -20.31 5.40
C GLU A 86 11.32 -20.82 6.72
N ASN A 87 12.64 -20.65 6.88
CA ASN A 87 13.39 -21.06 8.08
C ASN A 87 13.59 -19.97 9.14
N LEU A 88 13.02 -18.77 8.93
CA LEU A 88 13.23 -17.59 9.79
C LEU A 88 11.90 -17.06 10.36
N PRO A 89 11.21 -17.85 11.23
CA PRO A 89 9.89 -17.47 11.77
C PRO A 89 9.93 -16.19 12.61
N LEU A 90 11.09 -15.87 13.19
CA LEU A 90 11.30 -14.63 13.94
C LEU A 90 11.13 -13.40 13.04
N ILE A 91 11.63 -13.43 11.80
CA ILE A 91 11.55 -12.28 10.90
C ILE A 91 10.10 -12.07 10.42
N HIS A 92 9.34 -13.14 10.17
CA HIS A 92 7.90 -13.02 9.89
C HIS A 92 7.13 -12.38 11.05
N ARG A 93 7.49 -12.70 12.29
CA ARG A 93 6.91 -12.07 13.49
C ARG A 93 7.31 -10.60 13.59
N LEU A 94 8.59 -10.27 13.35
CA LEU A 94 9.06 -8.87 13.34
C LEU A 94 8.37 -8.03 12.28
N LEU A 95 8.20 -8.56 11.07
CA LEU A 95 7.46 -7.89 9.99
C LEU A 95 6.01 -7.59 10.39
N THR A 96 5.37 -8.57 11.02
CA THR A 96 4.00 -8.41 11.50
C THR A 96 3.92 -7.38 12.64
N ALA A 97 4.86 -7.43 13.59
CA ALA A 97 4.96 -6.44 14.65
C ALA A 97 5.21 -5.02 14.08
N GLY A 98 6.09 -4.89 13.08
CA GLY A 98 6.34 -3.62 12.41
C GLY A 98 5.10 -3.04 11.73
N ILE A 99 4.32 -3.86 11.03
CA ILE A 99 3.04 -3.45 10.45
C ILE A 99 2.08 -2.94 11.53
N ILE A 100 1.96 -3.66 12.66
CA ILE A 100 1.12 -3.26 13.79
C ILE A 100 1.59 -1.91 14.34
N VAL A 101 2.88 -1.76 14.64
CA VAL A 101 3.45 -0.52 15.19
C VAL A 101 3.18 0.67 14.28
N VAL A 102 3.43 0.54 12.98
CA VAL A 102 3.20 1.64 12.02
C VAL A 102 1.71 1.96 11.91
N THR A 103 0.84 0.95 11.94
CA THR A 103 -0.62 1.15 11.93
C THR A 103 -1.09 1.87 13.19
N THR A 104 -0.61 1.46 14.37
CA THR A 104 -0.92 2.12 15.65
C THR A 104 -0.43 3.56 15.65
N TYR A 105 0.80 3.81 15.17
CA TYR A 105 1.35 5.15 15.04
C TYR A 105 0.49 6.03 14.12
N LEU A 106 0.10 5.51 12.95
CA LEU A 106 -0.78 6.21 12.02
C LEU A 106 -2.12 6.57 12.67
N MET A 107 -2.75 5.62 13.38
CA MET A 107 -4.01 5.89 14.08
C MET A 107 -3.83 7.00 15.12
N ASN A 108 -2.78 6.91 15.95
CA ASN A 108 -2.48 7.96 16.92
C ASN A 108 -2.30 9.34 16.26
N GLN A 109 -1.60 9.40 15.12
CA GLN A 109 -1.40 10.65 14.40
C GLN A 109 -2.70 11.21 13.82
N LEU A 110 -3.58 10.36 13.30
CA LEU A 110 -4.91 10.79 12.83
C LEU A 110 -5.76 11.35 13.98
N PHE A 111 -5.79 10.69 15.13
CA PHE A 111 -6.53 11.21 16.29
C PHE A 111 -5.98 12.54 16.80
N THR A 112 -4.66 12.61 16.99
CA THR A 112 -4.03 13.77 17.65
C THR A 112 -3.83 14.97 16.74
N GLN A 113 -3.59 14.78 15.44
CA GLN A 113 -3.30 15.89 14.53
C GLN A 113 -4.45 16.21 13.59
N VAL A 114 -5.25 15.22 13.15
CA VAL A 114 -6.35 15.48 12.22
C VAL A 114 -7.66 15.74 12.98
N ILE A 115 -8.07 14.80 13.83
CA ILE A 115 -9.37 14.89 14.51
C ILE A 115 -9.36 16.02 15.52
N ALA A 116 -8.33 16.10 16.39
CA ALA A 116 -8.24 17.18 17.38
C ALA A 116 -8.20 18.57 16.72
N TYR A 117 -7.42 18.74 15.65
CA TYR A 117 -7.36 20.01 14.92
C TYR A 117 -8.70 20.36 14.25
N SER A 118 -9.35 19.38 13.63
CA SER A 118 -10.67 19.58 13.02
C SER A 118 -11.73 19.99 14.04
N LEU A 119 -11.72 19.38 15.23
CA LEU A 119 -12.66 19.73 16.30
C LEU A 119 -12.37 21.11 16.86
N GLY A 120 -11.10 21.48 17.05
CA GLY A 120 -10.70 22.82 17.48
C GLY A 120 -11.18 23.90 16.51
N LYS A 121 -10.94 23.71 15.21
CA LYS A 121 -11.40 24.65 14.17
C LYS A 121 -12.93 24.76 14.11
N TYR A 122 -13.64 23.67 14.41
CA TYR A 122 -15.10 23.69 14.50
C TYR A 122 -15.58 24.48 15.73
N ALA A 123 -14.96 24.26 16.89
CA ALA A 123 -15.29 24.98 18.11
C ALA A 123 -15.04 26.49 17.99
N GLU A 124 -13.90 26.91 17.42
CA GLU A 124 -13.59 28.33 17.13
C GLU A 124 -14.68 28.97 16.26
N LYS A 125 -15.14 28.24 15.24
CA LYS A 125 -16.19 28.74 14.35
C LYS A 125 -17.52 28.93 15.09
N THR A 126 -17.86 28.04 16.02
CA THR A 126 -19.08 28.16 16.82
C THR A 126 -18.97 29.19 17.95
N GLU A 127 -17.76 29.42 18.47
CA GLU A 127 -17.51 30.41 19.53
C GLU A 127 -17.38 31.84 18.99
N ALA A 128 -16.98 32.03 17.74
CA ALA A 128 -16.95 33.36 17.12
C ALA A 128 -18.34 33.84 16.63
N ASP A 129 -19.37 32.98 16.69
CA ASP A 129 -20.71 33.22 16.16
C ASP A 129 -21.74 33.66 17.23
N TRP A 130 -21.31 33.78 18.50
CA TRP A 130 -22.09 34.38 19.60
C TRP A 130 -21.51 35.73 20.04
#